data_AF-A0A2G8HXA1-F1
#
_entry.id   AF-A0A2G8HXA1-F1
#
_cell.length_a   1.000
_cell.length_b   1.000
_cell.length_c   1.000
_cell.angle_alpha   90.00
_cell.angle_beta   90.00
_cell.angle_gamma   90.00
#
_symmetry.space_group_name_H-M   'P 1'
#
loop_
_entity.id
_entity.type
_entity.pdbx_description
1 polymer ?
#
loop_
_entity_poly.entity_id
_entity_poly.type
_entity_poly.pdbx_seq_one_letter_code
_entity_poly.pdbx_strand_id
1 'polypeptide(L)'
;MALGKFIQLPLILSILLISSSCSKDVTTIVEKQEISSASEKSEGALSVERVPQSTSSSENQVLHGLGLEDYEKVAKQIFLVKESMSEEFPVGDGLTFTMYILRYLAEVGDYILTNEDVSNLLVAFEKISGEKLNDTIYETVSQIKTLKFGKKNGKHSVTIYAMDKKNGILIPINEVSDEGMVQEIQYAKIKDKAEITFDDVDSKLKRKALKRFLTEKITIPLISETMLPPLNQLHDDIKFDLENYLEETKIIPLEIKTEGIFIKIDTSTIFDEMKFYLRTLYTLPGRKKGDGAIPSFIMRIRAKLVNVKISVDQ
;
A
#
# COMPACT_ATOMS: atom_id res chain seq x y z
N MET A 1 -60.00 -13.27 23.55
CA MET A 1 -59.05 -12.25 24.03
C MET A 1 -57.94 -12.11 22.98
N ALA A 2 -57.71 -10.87 22.53
CA ALA A 2 -56.62 -10.31 21.69
C ALA A 2 -55.89 -11.26 20.72
N LEU A 3 -56.07 -11.23 19.40
CA LEU A 3 -55.95 -10.15 18.40
C LEU A 3 -54.61 -9.39 18.45
N GLY A 4 -53.60 -9.92 17.74
CA GLY A 4 -52.35 -9.25 17.39
C GLY A 4 -52.18 -9.25 15.88
N LYS A 5 -52.47 -8.11 15.25
CA LYS A 5 -52.36 -7.84 13.81
C LYS A 5 -50.88 -7.73 13.41
N PHE A 6 -50.44 -8.43 12.36
CA PHE A 6 -49.29 -8.01 11.56
C PHE A 6 -49.78 -7.63 10.17
N ILE A 7 -49.62 -6.34 9.89
CA ILE A 7 -50.03 -5.65 8.68
C ILE A 7 -49.03 -6.00 7.57
N GLN A 8 -49.56 -6.55 6.49
CA GLN A 8 -48.87 -6.72 5.21
C GLN A 8 -48.68 -5.35 4.56
N LEU A 9 -47.46 -5.05 4.13
CA LEU A 9 -47.15 -3.86 3.34
C LEU A 9 -46.54 -4.33 2.01
N PRO A 10 -47.31 -4.37 0.91
CA PRO A 10 -46.73 -4.56 -0.42
C PRO A 10 -46.21 -3.21 -0.92
N LEU A 11 -44.90 -3.08 -1.05
CA LEU A 11 -44.28 -1.92 -1.70
C LEU A 11 -44.47 -2.05 -3.21
N ILE A 12 -45.44 -1.29 -3.70
CA ILE A 12 -45.68 -1.02 -5.12
C ILE A 12 -44.48 -0.22 -5.64
N LEU A 13 -43.68 -0.80 -6.53
CA LEU A 13 -42.68 -0.06 -7.31
C LEU A 13 -43.17 0.02 -8.76
N SER A 14 -43.93 1.07 -9.04
CA SER A 14 -44.29 1.49 -10.39
C SER A 14 -43.10 2.26 -10.99
N ILE A 15 -42.31 1.64 -11.87
CA ILE A 15 -41.44 2.38 -12.78
C ILE A 15 -42.09 2.37 -14.14
N LEU A 16 -42.66 3.53 -14.47
CA LEU A 16 -43.13 3.92 -15.79
C LEU A 16 -41.96 3.87 -16.78
N LEU A 17 -42.10 3.00 -17.77
CA LEU A 17 -41.42 3.07 -19.05
C LEU A 17 -41.93 4.32 -19.79
N ILE A 18 -41.05 5.28 -20.04
CA ILE A 18 -41.23 6.26 -21.12
C ILE A 18 -40.04 6.14 -22.06
N SER A 19 -40.38 5.65 -23.24
CA SER A 19 -39.63 5.62 -24.48
C SER A 19 -39.60 7.00 -25.15
N SER A 20 -38.43 7.40 -25.66
CA SER A 20 -38.27 8.25 -26.85
C SER A 20 -36.78 8.20 -27.23
N SER A 21 -36.39 7.39 -28.22
CA SER A 21 -36.41 7.66 -29.67
C SER A 21 -35.14 8.38 -30.16
N CYS A 22 -34.43 7.66 -31.03
CA CYS A 22 -33.38 7.99 -31.99
C CYS A 22 -33.04 9.47 -32.25
N SER A 23 -31.74 9.74 -32.44
CA SER A 23 -31.23 10.28 -33.72
C SER A 23 -29.71 10.51 -33.75
N LYS A 24 -29.07 9.80 -34.70
CA LYS A 24 -27.97 10.21 -35.60
C LYS A 24 -26.51 10.17 -35.11
N ASP A 25 -25.81 9.27 -35.78
CA ASP A 25 -24.43 9.33 -36.24
C ASP A 25 -23.88 10.75 -36.45
N VAL A 26 -22.72 11.00 -35.86
CA VAL A 26 -21.64 11.77 -36.51
C VAL A 26 -20.33 11.05 -36.19
N THR A 27 -19.83 10.33 -37.19
CA THR A 27 -18.42 9.99 -37.33
C THR A 27 -17.60 11.27 -37.41
N THR A 28 -16.61 11.44 -36.54
CA THR A 28 -15.49 12.35 -36.80
C THR A 28 -14.20 11.56 -36.72
N ILE A 29 -13.73 11.19 -37.91
CA ILE A 29 -12.36 10.83 -38.21
C ILE A 29 -11.53 12.10 -37.97
N VAL A 30 -10.61 12.08 -37.00
CA VAL A 30 -9.52 13.05 -36.91
C VAL A 30 -8.22 12.28 -36.84
N GLU A 31 -7.71 12.05 -38.05
CA GLU A 31 -6.33 12.28 -38.49
C GLU A 31 -5.21 11.94 -37.51
N LYS A 32 -4.62 10.78 -37.80
CA LYS A 32 -3.31 10.32 -37.35
C LYS A 32 -2.25 11.34 -37.76
N GLN A 33 -1.83 12.19 -36.82
CA GLN A 33 -0.73 13.11 -37.04
C GLN A 33 0.59 12.33 -36.90
N GLU A 34 1.13 11.91 -38.04
CA GLU A 34 2.53 11.49 -38.16
C GLU A 34 3.43 12.68 -37.84
N ILE A 35 4.10 12.64 -36.69
CA ILE A 35 5.19 13.57 -36.40
C ILE A 35 6.44 13.01 -37.05
N SER A 36 6.88 13.71 -38.08
CA SER A 36 8.12 13.44 -38.80
C SER A 36 9.32 13.65 -37.87
N SER A 37 10.27 12.74 -38.00
CA SER A 37 11.61 12.80 -37.42
C SER A 37 12.39 13.96 -38.03
N ALA A 38 12.44 15.09 -37.33
CA ALA A 38 13.44 16.12 -37.54
C ALA A 38 14.58 15.92 -36.53
N SER A 39 15.74 15.56 -37.08
CA SER A 39 17.02 15.45 -36.38
C SER A 39 17.46 16.84 -35.91
N GLU A 40 17.34 17.11 -34.62
CA GLU A 40 18.07 18.20 -33.97
C GLU A 40 19.13 17.61 -33.04
N LYS A 41 20.35 18.10 -33.26
CA LYS A 41 21.57 17.70 -32.59
C LYS A 41 21.45 17.92 -31.08
N SER A 42 21.55 16.83 -30.33
CA SER A 42 21.78 16.83 -28.88
C SER A 42 23.15 17.46 -28.58
N GLU A 43 23.17 18.78 -28.36
CA GLU A 43 24.22 19.40 -27.56
C GLU A 43 24.07 18.95 -26.10
N GLY A 44 25.19 18.57 -25.49
CA GLY A 44 25.26 17.76 -24.28
C GLY A 44 24.41 18.27 -23.12
N ALA A 45 23.62 17.35 -22.56
CA ALA A 45 23.02 17.50 -21.24
C ALA A 45 24.15 17.65 -20.22
N LEU A 46 24.37 18.89 -19.77
CA LEU A 46 25.15 19.19 -18.58
C LEU A 46 24.55 18.39 -17.42
N SER A 47 25.34 17.47 -16.88
CA SER A 47 25.06 16.79 -15.62
C SER A 47 24.90 17.84 -14.53
N VAL A 48 23.65 18.15 -14.15
CA VAL A 48 23.37 18.94 -12.95
C VAL A 48 23.84 18.10 -11.76
N GLU A 49 24.94 18.50 -11.17
CA GLU A 49 25.47 17.91 -9.94
C GLU A 49 24.41 18.09 -8.84
N ARG A 50 23.86 16.97 -8.34
CA ARG A 50 22.84 16.95 -7.29
C ARG A 50 23.54 17.23 -5.95
N VAL A 51 23.69 18.51 -5.62
CA VAL A 51 24.29 18.96 -4.36
C VAL A 51 23.20 19.01 -3.28
N PRO A 52 23.50 18.68 -2.01
CA PRO A 52 22.61 18.94 -0.89
C PRO A 52 22.10 20.39 -0.92
N GLN A 53 20.81 20.61 -0.63
CA GLN A 53 20.28 21.96 -0.40
C GLN A 53 20.79 22.51 0.93
N SER A 54 22.10 22.78 1.01
CA SER A 54 22.73 23.41 2.16
C SER A 54 23.58 24.57 1.68
N THR A 55 22.94 25.68 1.30
CA THR A 55 23.61 26.98 1.18
C THR A 55 23.12 27.93 2.27
N SER A 56 23.52 27.63 3.51
CA SER A 56 23.98 28.63 4.46
C SER A 56 24.57 27.94 5.70
N SER A 57 25.91 27.90 5.73
CA SER A 57 26.75 27.93 6.93
C SER A 57 26.19 27.24 8.19
N SER A 58 26.45 25.95 8.33
CA SER A 58 26.58 25.23 9.61
C SER A 58 27.23 23.86 9.34
N GLU A 59 28.56 23.84 9.29
CA GLU A 59 29.35 22.62 9.48
C GLU A 59 29.05 22.06 10.88
N ASN A 60 27.97 21.27 10.98
CA ASN A 60 27.55 20.36 12.06
C ASN A 60 26.04 20.09 11.96
N GLN A 61 25.53 19.67 10.79
CA GLN A 61 24.25 18.96 10.74
C GLN A 61 24.47 17.52 11.23
N VAL A 62 24.80 17.42 12.52
CA VAL A 62 24.53 16.24 13.33
C VAL A 62 23.03 16.06 13.24
N LEU A 63 22.56 14.95 12.69
CA LEU A 63 21.18 14.47 12.88
C LEU A 63 20.88 14.66 14.36
N HIS A 64 20.16 15.71 14.73
CA HIS A 64 19.93 16.07 16.13
C HIS A 64 19.40 14.81 16.81
N GLY A 65 20.18 14.33 17.78
CA GLY A 65 20.10 12.97 18.29
C GLY A 65 18.66 12.52 18.46
N LEU A 66 18.32 11.43 17.79
CA LEU A 66 17.01 10.76 17.82
C LEU A 66 16.61 10.25 19.23
N GLY A 67 17.23 10.75 20.32
CA GLY A 67 16.92 10.36 21.70
C GLY A 67 17.04 8.86 21.93
N LEU A 68 18.03 8.24 21.28
CA LEU A 68 18.10 6.80 21.12
C LEU A 68 19.09 6.18 22.11
N GLU A 69 18.56 5.58 23.18
CA GLU A 69 19.36 4.73 24.07
C GLU A 69 19.63 3.33 23.47
N ASP A 70 18.97 2.96 22.35
CA ASP A 70 18.90 1.56 21.90
C ASP A 70 18.99 1.37 20.35
N TYR A 71 19.86 2.13 19.68
CA TYR A 71 20.13 1.99 18.22
C TYR A 71 20.47 0.55 17.80
N GLU A 72 21.24 -0.14 18.64
CA GLU A 72 21.71 -1.49 18.37
C GLU A 72 20.55 -2.48 18.33
N LYS A 73 19.56 -2.34 19.22
CA LYS A 73 18.36 -3.18 19.21
C LYS A 73 17.55 -2.98 17.94
N VAL A 74 17.29 -1.73 17.54
CA VAL A 74 16.57 -1.42 16.30
C VAL A 74 17.28 -2.00 15.09
N ALA A 75 18.59 -1.78 14.98
CA ALA A 75 19.40 -2.30 13.88
C ALA A 75 19.41 -3.84 13.83
N LYS A 76 19.58 -4.51 14.98
CA LYS A 76 19.53 -5.98 15.07
C LYS A 76 18.21 -6.54 14.62
N GLN A 77 17.10 -5.91 14.99
CA GLN A 77 15.78 -6.37 14.59
C GLN A 77 15.51 -6.15 13.09
N ILE A 78 15.90 -4.98 12.55
CA ILE A 78 15.83 -4.71 11.11
C ILE A 78 16.69 -5.73 10.35
N PHE A 79 17.90 -6.01 10.83
CA PHE A 79 18.79 -7.00 10.22
C PHE A 79 18.18 -8.41 10.22
N LEU A 80 17.63 -8.85 11.36
CA LEU A 80 16.95 -10.15 11.45
C LEU A 80 15.81 -10.28 10.44
N VAL A 81 15.02 -9.21 10.29
CA VAL A 81 13.94 -9.15 9.29
C VAL A 81 14.55 -9.28 7.88
N LYS A 82 15.59 -8.51 7.56
CA LYS A 82 16.24 -8.55 6.24
C LYS A 82 16.78 -9.94 5.87
N GLU A 83 17.41 -10.62 6.82
CA GLU A 83 17.95 -11.98 6.64
C GLU A 83 16.86 -13.04 6.43
N SER A 84 15.63 -12.77 6.88
CA SER A 84 14.49 -13.66 6.69
C SER A 84 13.75 -13.48 5.37
N MET A 85 14.12 -12.46 4.59
CA MET A 85 13.48 -12.17 3.30
C MET A 85 13.95 -13.15 2.24
N SER A 86 13.03 -13.55 1.38
CA SER A 86 13.28 -14.39 0.22
C SER A 86 13.57 -13.55 -1.02
N GLU A 87 14.26 -14.14 -1.98
CA GLU A 87 14.42 -13.56 -3.32
C GLU A 87 13.22 -13.90 -4.23
N GLU A 88 12.37 -14.85 -3.81
CA GLU A 88 11.22 -15.36 -4.58
C GLU A 88 10.06 -14.35 -4.61
N PHE A 89 9.84 -13.60 -3.52
CA PHE A 89 8.76 -12.61 -3.39
C PHE A 89 9.28 -11.21 -3.03
N PRO A 90 10.12 -10.59 -3.88
CA PRO A 90 10.87 -9.38 -3.52
C PRO A 90 9.99 -8.17 -3.20
N VAL A 91 8.82 -8.05 -3.84
CA VAL A 91 7.90 -6.92 -3.60
C VAL A 91 7.17 -7.08 -2.28
N GLY A 92 6.59 -8.26 -2.02
CA GLY A 92 5.98 -8.58 -0.73
C GLY A 92 6.97 -8.42 0.43
N ASP A 93 8.19 -8.92 0.24
CA ASP A 93 9.27 -8.86 1.24
C ASP A 93 9.80 -7.43 1.44
N GLY A 94 9.91 -6.63 0.37
CA GLY A 94 10.25 -5.22 0.44
C GLY A 94 9.21 -4.37 1.18
N LEU A 95 7.92 -4.62 0.94
CA LEU A 95 6.82 -3.99 1.68
C LEU A 95 6.85 -4.40 3.16
N THR A 96 7.00 -5.69 3.45
CA THR A 96 7.16 -6.18 4.82
C THR A 96 8.32 -5.50 5.52
N PHE A 97 9.50 -5.47 4.90
CA PHE A 97 10.70 -4.85 5.46
C PHE A 97 10.49 -3.38 5.77
N THR A 98 9.85 -2.64 4.84
CA THR A 98 9.50 -1.23 5.04
C THR A 98 8.58 -1.02 6.23
N MET A 99 7.57 -1.88 6.41
CA MET A 99 6.67 -1.80 7.56
C MET A 99 7.39 -2.05 8.89
N TYR A 100 8.37 -2.96 8.94
CA TYR A 100 9.19 -3.16 10.12
C TYR A 100 10.10 -1.95 10.40
N ILE A 101 10.71 -1.35 9.38
CA ILE A 101 11.49 -0.11 9.55
C ILE A 101 10.62 0.97 10.18
N LEU A 102 9.43 1.23 9.62
CA LEU A 102 8.51 2.23 10.16
C LEU A 102 8.06 1.90 11.59
N ARG A 103 7.76 0.62 11.88
CA ARG A 103 7.37 0.16 13.22
C ARG A 103 8.48 0.34 14.24
N TYR A 104 9.72 -0.02 13.92
CA TYR A 104 10.86 0.14 14.84
C TYR A 104 11.24 1.61 15.02
N LEU A 105 11.20 2.42 13.95
CA LEU A 105 11.33 3.86 14.04
C LEU A 105 10.24 4.47 14.94
N ALA A 106 9.01 3.98 14.88
CA ALA A 106 7.95 4.39 15.81
C ALA A 106 8.11 3.83 17.24
N GLU A 107 8.94 2.81 17.45
CA GLU A 107 9.29 2.31 18.80
C GLU A 107 10.25 3.26 19.51
N VAL A 108 11.17 3.87 18.76
CA VAL A 108 12.18 4.82 19.27
C VAL A 108 11.56 5.95 20.08
N GLY A 109 10.47 6.53 19.59
CA GLY A 109 9.79 7.62 20.30
C GLY A 109 8.88 8.46 19.42
N ASP A 110 8.44 9.57 19.99
CA ASP A 110 7.61 10.56 19.31
C ASP A 110 8.51 11.63 18.67
N TYR A 111 8.63 11.62 17.35
CA TYR A 111 9.42 12.61 16.61
C TYR A 111 8.86 12.86 15.21
N ILE A 112 9.39 13.87 14.52
CA ILE A 112 8.95 14.28 13.19
C ILE A 112 10.17 14.25 12.27
N LEU A 113 10.05 13.52 11.15
CA LEU A 113 10.97 13.65 10.02
C LEU A 113 10.38 14.65 9.03
N THR A 114 11.16 15.67 8.70
CA THR A 114 10.80 16.64 7.67
C THR A 114 11.11 16.11 6.27
N ASN A 115 10.58 16.76 5.24
CA ASN A 115 10.94 16.44 3.85
C ASN A 115 12.46 16.54 3.62
N GLU A 116 13.13 17.52 4.24
CA GLU A 116 14.58 17.69 4.19
C GLU A 116 15.29 16.47 4.78
N ASP A 117 14.86 16.00 5.96
CA ASP A 117 15.43 14.80 6.59
C ASP A 117 15.27 13.55 5.70
N VAL A 118 14.07 13.34 5.15
CA VAL A 118 13.79 12.19 4.28
C VAL A 118 14.61 12.28 2.99
N SER A 119 14.76 13.46 2.41
CA SER A 119 15.56 13.68 1.20
C SER A 119 17.05 13.45 1.46
N ASN A 120 17.56 13.91 2.61
CA ASN A 120 18.93 13.68 3.03
C ASN A 120 19.23 12.18 3.24
N LEU A 121 18.25 11.41 3.74
CA LEU A 121 18.37 9.95 3.85
C LEU A 121 18.50 9.28 2.47
N LEU A 122 17.76 9.74 1.45
CA LEU A 122 17.90 9.21 0.08
C LEU A 122 19.29 9.51 -0.49
N VAL A 123 19.78 10.73 -0.35
CA VAL A 123 21.11 11.14 -0.84
C VAL A 123 22.21 10.36 -0.12
N ALA A 124 22.07 10.15 1.20
CA ALA A 124 22.99 9.32 1.96
C ALA A 124 22.98 7.87 1.47
N PHE A 125 21.81 7.31 1.18
CA PHE A 125 21.68 5.96 0.61
C PHE A 125 22.39 5.83 -0.73
N GLU A 126 22.17 6.74 -1.68
CA GLU A 126 22.87 6.71 -2.99
C GLU A 126 24.39 6.80 -2.86
N LYS A 127 24.88 7.60 -1.92
CA LYS A 127 26.33 7.72 -1.65
C LYS A 127 26.92 6.42 -1.11
N ILE A 128 26.17 5.71 -0.27
CA ILE A 128 26.61 4.46 0.36
C ILE A 128 26.52 3.30 -0.64
N SER A 129 25.42 3.21 -1.40
CA SER A 129 25.21 2.16 -2.39
C SER A 129 26.09 2.36 -3.63
N GLY A 130 26.46 3.60 -3.95
CA GLY A 130 27.11 3.95 -5.21
C GLY A 130 26.16 3.95 -6.41
N GLU A 131 24.86 3.75 -6.17
CA GLU A 131 23.82 3.63 -7.19
C GLU A 131 22.85 4.80 -7.10
N LYS A 132 22.44 5.32 -8.26
CA LYS A 132 21.37 6.32 -8.33
C LYS A 132 20.01 5.64 -8.20
N LEU A 133 19.16 6.18 -7.34
CA LEU A 133 17.77 5.79 -7.20
C LEU A 133 16.96 6.28 -8.41
N ASN A 134 15.88 5.56 -8.71
CA ASN A 134 14.93 5.93 -9.75
C ASN A 134 14.31 7.31 -9.45
N ASP A 135 14.19 8.17 -10.46
CA ASP A 135 13.64 9.52 -10.31
C ASP A 135 12.20 9.52 -9.73
N THR A 136 11.42 8.47 -9.99
CA THR A 136 10.06 8.28 -9.40
C THR A 136 10.09 8.26 -7.87
N ILE A 137 11.19 7.77 -7.27
CA ILE A 137 11.38 7.76 -5.81
C ILE A 137 11.52 9.20 -5.30
N TYR A 138 12.34 10.02 -5.97
CA TYR A 138 12.51 11.43 -5.65
C TYR A 138 11.22 12.22 -5.84
N GLU A 139 10.51 12.00 -6.94
CA GLU A 139 9.20 12.62 -7.19
C GLU A 139 8.20 12.26 -6.10
N THR A 140 8.17 11.00 -5.66
CA THR A 140 7.30 10.55 -4.57
C THR A 140 7.68 11.20 -3.25
N VAL A 141 8.98 11.22 -2.90
CA VAL A 141 9.46 11.82 -1.65
C VAL A 141 9.25 13.33 -1.62
N SER A 142 9.39 14.03 -2.75
CA SER A 142 9.14 15.48 -2.84
C SER A 142 7.70 15.88 -2.46
N GLN A 143 6.74 14.96 -2.59
CA GLN A 143 5.35 15.17 -2.21
C GLN A 143 5.09 14.98 -0.70
N ILE A 144 6.03 14.35 0.03
CA ILE A 144 5.94 14.16 1.49
C ILE A 144 6.30 15.46 2.18
N LYS A 145 5.42 15.99 3.03
CA LYS A 145 5.73 17.15 3.87
C LYS A 145 6.50 16.76 5.12
N THR A 146 5.94 15.84 5.88
CA THR A 146 6.55 15.30 7.10
C THR A 146 6.02 13.89 7.38
N LEU A 147 6.82 13.10 8.08
CA LEU A 147 6.41 11.85 8.72
C LEU A 147 6.45 12.06 10.23
N LYS A 148 5.31 11.88 10.90
CA LYS A 148 5.23 11.97 12.36
C LYS A 148 5.15 10.56 12.94
N PHE A 149 6.18 10.17 13.68
CA PHE A 149 6.25 8.93 14.42
C PHE A 149 5.68 9.13 15.82
N GLY A 150 5.08 8.07 16.37
CA GLY A 150 4.70 8.05 17.77
C GLY A 150 3.69 6.98 18.13
N LYS A 151 3.00 7.17 19.26
CA LYS A 151 1.95 6.24 19.72
C LYS A 151 0.53 6.79 19.57
N LYS A 152 -0.40 5.93 19.14
CA LYS A 152 -1.84 6.19 19.14
C LYS A 152 -2.58 5.02 19.77
N ASN A 153 -3.40 5.30 20.79
CA ASN A 153 -4.13 4.27 21.55
C ASN A 153 -3.23 3.13 22.06
N GLY A 154 -2.02 3.48 22.51
CA GLY A 154 -1.03 2.51 23.00
C GLY A 154 -0.27 1.73 21.91
N LYS A 155 -0.54 1.98 20.62
CA LYS A 155 0.10 1.32 19.48
C LYS A 155 1.07 2.24 18.76
N HIS A 156 2.14 1.68 18.22
CA HIS A 156 3.08 2.43 17.38
C HIS A 156 2.40 2.87 16.08
N SER A 157 2.72 4.07 15.62
CA SER A 157 2.05 4.66 14.46
C SER A 157 2.93 5.66 13.73
N VAL A 158 2.64 5.84 12.45
CA VAL A 158 3.21 6.89 11.59
C VAL A 158 2.07 7.63 10.93
N THR A 159 2.05 8.96 11.08
CA THR A 159 1.16 9.85 10.31
C THR A 159 1.95 10.49 9.19
N ILE A 160 1.44 10.37 7.96
CA ILE A 160 2.04 10.90 6.74
C ILE A 160 1.32 12.20 6.38
N TYR A 161 2.04 13.31 6.32
CA TYR A 161 1.53 14.60 5.87
C TYR A 161 2.02 14.86 4.45
N ALA A 162 1.10 15.28 3.58
CA ALA A 162 1.43 15.60 2.19
C ALA A 162 1.70 17.10 2.03
N MET A 163 2.55 17.47 1.06
CA MET A 163 2.76 18.87 0.67
C MET A 163 1.45 19.47 0.14
N ASP A 164 0.80 18.77 -0.80
CA ASP A 164 -0.54 19.09 -1.27
C ASP A 164 -1.60 18.37 -0.43
N LYS A 165 -2.32 19.14 0.40
CA LYS A 165 -3.36 18.58 1.28
C LYS A 165 -4.56 17.99 0.52
N LYS A 166 -4.86 18.50 -0.67
CA LYS A 166 -6.02 18.08 -1.47
C LYS A 166 -5.67 16.86 -2.31
N ASN A 167 -4.51 16.88 -2.95
CA ASN A 167 -4.07 15.82 -3.84
C ASN A 167 -3.35 14.68 -3.11
N GLY A 168 -2.81 14.92 -1.92
CA GLY A 168 -2.02 13.91 -1.21
C GLY A 168 -0.70 13.63 -1.93
N ILE A 169 -0.13 12.46 -1.66
CA ILE A 169 0.99 11.89 -2.42
C ILE A 169 0.39 10.95 -3.47
N LEU A 170 0.76 11.16 -4.73
CA LEU A 170 0.36 10.35 -5.88
C LEU A 170 1.55 9.55 -6.39
N ILE A 171 1.35 8.25 -6.51
CA ILE A 171 2.33 7.31 -7.06
C ILE A 171 1.69 6.75 -8.33
N PRO A 172 2.10 7.21 -9.53
CA PRO A 172 1.58 6.70 -10.78
C PRO A 172 2.02 5.25 -10.97
N ILE A 173 1.09 4.40 -11.40
CA ILE A 173 1.36 2.98 -11.71
C ILE A 173 1.13 2.75 -13.21
N ASN A 174 -0.03 3.17 -13.72
CA ASN A 174 -0.43 3.10 -15.14
C ASN A 174 -0.19 1.72 -15.76
N GLU A 175 -0.53 0.67 -15.01
CA GLU A 175 -0.37 -0.72 -15.47
C GLU A 175 -1.67 -1.20 -16.08
N VAL A 176 -1.64 -1.47 -17.39
CA VAL A 176 -2.79 -1.98 -18.15
C VAL A 176 -2.76 -3.50 -18.12
N SER A 177 -3.91 -4.11 -17.86
CA SER A 177 -4.06 -5.56 -17.89
C SER A 177 -4.79 -6.01 -19.15
N ASP A 178 -4.25 -7.04 -19.79
CA ASP A 178 -4.86 -7.68 -20.97
C ASP A 178 -5.84 -8.80 -20.58
N GLU A 179 -5.93 -9.15 -19.28
CA GLU A 179 -6.69 -10.30 -18.81
C GLU A 179 -7.59 -9.99 -17.60
N GLY A 180 -8.83 -10.47 -17.65
CA GLY A 180 -9.76 -10.44 -16.52
C GLY A 180 -10.61 -9.17 -16.42
N MET A 181 -11.03 -8.85 -15.19
CA MET A 181 -11.95 -7.74 -14.91
C MET A 181 -11.25 -6.42 -14.58
N VAL A 182 -9.94 -6.46 -14.29
CA VAL A 182 -9.12 -5.27 -14.07
C VAL A 182 -8.66 -4.77 -15.44
N GLN A 183 -8.88 -3.50 -15.74
CA GLN A 183 -8.42 -2.89 -16.99
C GLN A 183 -7.11 -2.12 -16.78
N GLU A 184 -7.04 -1.33 -15.70
CA GLU A 184 -5.87 -0.51 -15.42
C GLU A 184 -5.70 -0.28 -13.92
N ILE A 185 -4.47 -0.40 -13.42
CA ILE A 185 -4.07 0.12 -12.11
C ILE A 185 -3.48 1.52 -12.35
N GLN A 186 -4.29 2.56 -12.07
CA GLN A 186 -3.93 3.94 -12.40
C GLN A 186 -2.85 4.49 -11.46
N TYR A 187 -3.14 4.52 -10.16
CA TYR A 187 -2.24 5.10 -9.16
C TYR A 187 -2.51 4.58 -7.75
N ALA A 188 -1.49 4.64 -6.90
CA ALA A 188 -1.66 4.64 -5.46
C ALA A 188 -1.71 6.08 -4.92
N LYS A 189 -2.58 6.34 -3.95
CA LYS A 189 -2.71 7.64 -3.29
C LYS A 189 -2.65 7.52 -1.79
N ILE A 190 -1.79 8.32 -1.18
CA ILE A 190 -1.69 8.53 0.26
C ILE A 190 -2.25 9.93 0.55
N LYS A 191 -3.40 10.01 1.23
CA LYS A 191 -4.02 11.29 1.59
C LYS A 191 -3.18 12.04 2.63
N ASP A 192 -3.35 13.36 2.70
CA ASP A 192 -2.84 14.13 3.83
C ASP A 192 -3.40 13.57 5.15
N LYS A 193 -2.53 13.45 6.15
CA LYS A 193 -2.80 12.82 7.45
C LYS A 193 -3.20 11.35 7.33
N ALA A 194 -2.75 10.66 6.28
CA ALA A 194 -2.85 9.21 6.25
C ALA A 194 -2.08 8.62 7.43
N GLU A 195 -2.55 7.49 7.94
CA GLU A 195 -2.03 6.90 9.15
C GLU A 195 -1.76 5.41 8.93
N ILE A 196 -0.64 4.95 9.50
CA ILE A 196 -0.28 3.55 9.58
C ILE A 196 -0.08 3.23 11.06
N THR A 197 -0.85 2.28 11.59
CA THR A 197 -0.74 1.80 12.97
C THR A 197 -0.26 0.36 12.98
N PHE A 198 0.68 0.05 13.86
CA PHE A 198 1.32 -1.26 13.99
C PHE A 198 0.92 -1.92 15.31
N ASP A 199 0.61 -3.21 15.26
CA ASP A 199 0.32 -4.02 16.43
C ASP A 199 1.02 -5.38 16.33
N ASP A 200 1.82 -5.72 17.33
CA ASP A 200 2.61 -6.95 17.34
C ASP A 200 1.69 -8.16 17.58
N VAL A 201 1.79 -9.22 16.79
CA VAL A 201 0.95 -10.44 16.91
C VAL A 201 1.57 -11.42 17.91
N ASP A 202 1.69 -10.97 19.16
CA ASP A 202 2.35 -11.68 20.25
C ASP A 202 1.40 -12.52 21.11
N SER A 203 0.18 -12.04 21.31
CA SER A 203 -0.81 -12.68 22.18
C SER A 203 -1.64 -13.78 21.47
N LYS A 204 -2.15 -14.75 22.24
CA LYS A 204 -3.05 -15.80 21.75
C LYS A 204 -4.26 -15.24 20.98
N LEU A 205 -4.83 -14.13 21.46
CA LEU A 205 -5.98 -13.49 20.82
C LEU A 205 -5.62 -12.92 19.45
N LYS A 206 -4.48 -12.24 19.33
CA LYS A 206 -3.99 -11.70 18.05
C LYS A 206 -3.61 -12.81 17.07
N ARG A 207 -2.93 -13.87 17.53
CA ARG A 207 -2.63 -15.06 16.72
C ARG A 207 -3.90 -15.71 16.17
N LYS A 208 -4.95 -15.83 17.00
CA LYS A 208 -6.27 -16.32 16.56
C LYS A 208 -6.90 -15.39 15.51
N ALA A 209 -6.74 -14.07 15.68
CA ALA A 209 -7.23 -13.08 14.71
C ALA A 209 -6.52 -13.20 13.36
N LEU A 210 -5.19 -13.35 13.35
CA LEU A 210 -4.38 -13.62 12.17
C LEU A 210 -4.81 -14.92 11.48
N LYS A 211 -4.93 -16.02 12.22
CA LYS A 211 -5.40 -17.30 11.66
C LYS A 211 -6.75 -17.13 10.98
N ARG A 212 -7.72 -16.51 11.66
CA ARG A 212 -9.03 -16.20 11.08
C ARG A 212 -8.92 -15.32 9.85
N PHE A 213 -8.06 -14.31 9.86
CA PHE A 213 -7.86 -13.41 8.73
C PHE A 213 -7.42 -14.17 7.47
N LEU A 214 -6.49 -15.12 7.62
CA LEU A 214 -5.97 -15.96 6.52
C LEU A 214 -6.97 -17.05 6.07
N THR A 215 -7.82 -17.56 6.97
CA THR A 215 -8.72 -18.68 6.64
C THR A 215 -10.13 -18.28 6.22
N GLU A 216 -10.65 -17.18 6.74
CA GLU A 216 -11.99 -16.68 6.43
C GLU A 216 -12.14 -16.46 4.92
N LYS A 217 -13.22 -16.92 4.30
CA LYS A 217 -13.50 -16.59 2.89
C LYS A 217 -14.27 -15.29 2.84
N ILE A 218 -13.83 -14.34 2.02
CA ILE A 218 -14.66 -13.18 1.69
C ILE A 218 -15.71 -13.61 0.68
N THR A 219 -16.98 -13.35 1.00
CA THR A 219 -18.14 -13.56 0.14
C THR A 219 -19.04 -12.34 0.18
N ILE A 220 -19.68 -11.97 -0.92
CA ILE A 220 -20.73 -10.95 -0.93
C ILE A 220 -22.07 -11.64 -1.10
N PRO A 221 -22.97 -11.59 -0.10
CA PRO A 221 -24.31 -12.14 -0.25
C PRO A 221 -25.03 -11.49 -1.44
N LEU A 222 -25.73 -12.29 -2.25
CA LEU A 222 -26.60 -11.87 -3.36
C LEU A 222 -25.89 -11.38 -4.65
N ILE A 223 -24.56 -11.40 -4.73
CA ILE A 223 -23.84 -11.09 -5.99
C ILE A 223 -23.22 -12.37 -6.52
N SER A 224 -23.45 -12.67 -7.81
CA SER A 224 -22.84 -13.83 -8.47
C SER A 224 -21.32 -13.68 -8.48
N GLU A 225 -20.61 -14.78 -8.19
CA GLU A 225 -19.14 -14.83 -8.27
C GLU A 225 -18.63 -14.55 -9.70
N THR A 226 -19.45 -14.76 -10.72
CA THR A 226 -19.11 -14.43 -12.13
C THR A 226 -19.11 -12.94 -12.44
N MET A 227 -19.66 -12.09 -11.57
CA MET A 227 -19.73 -10.63 -11.77
C MET A 227 -18.62 -9.87 -11.03
N LEU A 228 -17.80 -10.57 -10.24
CA LEU A 228 -16.77 -9.97 -9.43
C LEU A 228 -15.43 -10.68 -9.65
N PRO A 229 -14.30 -9.96 -9.55
CA PRO A 229 -13.01 -10.61 -9.55
C PRO A 229 -12.87 -11.53 -8.33
N PRO A 230 -11.95 -12.50 -8.36
CA PRO A 230 -11.68 -13.37 -7.22
C PRO A 230 -11.41 -12.55 -5.95
N LEU A 231 -12.25 -12.71 -4.93
CA LEU A 231 -12.19 -11.92 -3.69
C LEU A 231 -11.13 -12.41 -2.71
N ASN A 232 -10.59 -13.62 -2.92
CA ASN A 232 -9.53 -14.20 -2.11
C ASN A 232 -8.43 -14.70 -3.06
N GLN A 233 -7.42 -13.87 -3.28
CA GLN A 233 -6.24 -14.11 -4.11
C GLN A 233 -5.05 -14.30 -3.18
N LEU A 234 -5.10 -15.37 -2.38
CA LEU A 234 -4.02 -15.71 -1.46
C LEU A 234 -3.22 -16.84 -2.07
N HIS A 235 -1.89 -16.76 -1.95
CA HIS A 235 -0.97 -17.84 -2.28
C HIS A 235 -1.42 -19.15 -1.63
N ASP A 236 -1.36 -20.25 -2.38
CA ASP A 236 -1.92 -21.54 -1.97
C ASP A 236 -1.33 -22.03 -0.63
N ASP A 237 -0.04 -21.77 -0.43
CA ASP A 237 0.68 -22.18 0.77
C ASP A 237 0.58 -21.20 1.95
N ILE A 238 -0.22 -20.12 1.84
CA ILE A 238 -0.33 -19.14 2.93
C ILE A 238 -0.83 -19.74 4.25
N LYS A 239 -1.51 -20.90 4.21
CA LYS A 239 -2.02 -21.59 5.41
C LYS A 239 -1.06 -22.67 5.92
N PHE A 240 -0.02 -23.00 5.16
CA PHE A 240 0.90 -24.08 5.47
C PHE A 240 1.63 -23.83 6.80
N ASP A 241 1.42 -24.72 7.76
CA ASP A 241 2.12 -24.75 9.04
C ASP A 241 2.21 -23.42 9.81
N LEU A 242 1.10 -22.65 9.80
CA LEU A 242 1.05 -21.34 10.45
C LEU A 242 1.24 -21.43 11.98
N GLU A 243 0.80 -22.52 12.61
CA GLU A 243 0.90 -22.67 14.07
C GLU A 243 2.34 -22.82 14.52
N ASN A 244 3.09 -23.76 13.92
CA ASN A 244 4.51 -23.93 14.24
C ASN A 244 5.29 -22.66 13.92
N TYR A 245 5.01 -22.00 12.77
CA TYR A 245 5.63 -20.71 12.45
C TYR A 245 5.44 -19.67 13.57
N LEU A 246 4.22 -19.51 14.09
CA LEU A 246 3.94 -18.52 15.15
C LEU A 246 4.56 -18.89 16.51
N GLU A 247 4.91 -20.16 16.72
CA GLU A 247 5.57 -20.64 17.92
C GLU A 247 7.09 -20.50 17.84
N GLU A 248 7.67 -20.73 16.66
CA GLU A 248 9.12 -20.80 16.46
C GLU A 248 9.76 -19.51 15.95
N THR A 249 8.98 -18.63 15.29
CA THR A 249 9.52 -17.42 14.68
C THR A 249 10.18 -16.50 15.71
N LYS A 250 11.40 -16.03 15.36
CA LYS A 250 12.11 -15.00 16.13
C LYS A 250 11.63 -13.59 15.79
N ILE A 251 10.88 -13.43 14.70
CA ILE A 251 10.35 -12.16 14.23
C ILE A 251 8.86 -12.14 14.51
N ILE A 252 8.41 -11.22 15.36
CA ILE A 252 7.01 -11.11 15.75
C ILE A 252 6.21 -10.52 14.57
N PRO A 253 5.24 -11.26 13.99
CA PRO A 253 4.39 -10.75 12.92
C PRO A 253 3.67 -9.46 13.29
N LEU A 254 3.36 -8.61 12.31
CA LEU A 254 2.62 -7.36 12.55
C LEU A 254 1.20 -7.46 11.99
N GLU A 255 0.21 -7.00 12.76
CA GLU A 255 -1.05 -6.49 12.24
C GLU A 255 -0.88 -4.99 11.96
N ILE A 256 -1.16 -4.58 10.73
CA ILE A 256 -1.02 -3.20 10.29
C ILE A 256 -2.39 -2.68 9.89
N LYS A 257 -2.76 -1.52 10.41
CA LYS A 257 -3.99 -0.82 10.02
C LYS A 257 -3.63 0.47 9.33
N THR A 258 -4.27 0.72 8.20
CA THR A 258 -4.03 1.93 7.43
C THR A 258 -5.31 2.74 7.28
N GLU A 259 -5.15 4.06 7.32
CA GLU A 259 -6.21 5.02 7.05
C GLU A 259 -5.70 6.03 6.01
N GLY A 260 -6.53 6.33 5.01
CA GLY A 260 -6.17 7.34 4.00
C GLY A 260 -5.27 6.87 2.86
N ILE A 261 -4.95 5.57 2.76
CA ILE A 261 -4.18 4.98 1.65
C ILE A 261 -5.11 4.15 0.76
N PHE A 262 -5.07 4.38 -0.55
CA PHE A 262 -5.87 3.61 -1.51
C PHE A 262 -5.19 3.45 -2.87
N ILE A 263 -5.58 2.42 -3.61
CA ILE A 263 -5.22 2.19 -5.00
C ILE A 263 -6.45 2.49 -5.86
N LYS A 264 -6.24 3.27 -6.93
CA LYS A 264 -7.25 3.57 -7.94
C LYS A 264 -7.11 2.54 -9.06
N ILE A 265 -8.18 1.81 -9.32
CA ILE A 265 -8.24 0.75 -10.31
C ILE A 265 -9.44 1.01 -11.22
N ASP A 266 -9.23 0.89 -12.52
CA ASP A 266 -10.26 0.83 -13.53
C ASP A 266 -10.62 -0.63 -13.85
N THR A 267 -11.91 -0.91 -14.02
CA THR A 267 -12.43 -2.27 -14.18
C THR A 267 -13.44 -2.33 -15.31
N SER A 268 -13.55 -3.47 -15.98
CA SER A 268 -14.56 -3.70 -17.03
C SER A 268 -15.95 -4.03 -16.48
N THR A 269 -16.15 -3.92 -15.17
CA THR A 269 -17.41 -4.25 -14.48
C THR A 269 -18.32 -3.03 -14.38
N ILE A 270 -19.55 -3.17 -13.88
CA ILE A 270 -20.43 -2.01 -13.56
C ILE A 270 -19.83 -0.99 -12.56
N PHE A 271 -18.68 -1.32 -11.99
CA PHE A 271 -17.93 -0.49 -11.09
C PHE A 271 -16.64 0.01 -11.74
N ASP A 272 -16.72 0.54 -12.98
CA ASP A 272 -15.64 1.12 -13.80
C ASP A 272 -14.48 1.62 -12.92
N GLU A 273 -14.73 2.72 -12.22
CA GLU A 273 -13.72 3.39 -11.41
C GLU A 273 -13.81 3.05 -9.91
N MET A 274 -12.89 2.22 -9.42
CA MET A 274 -12.86 1.78 -8.01
C MET A 274 -11.68 2.38 -7.23
N LYS A 275 -11.94 2.73 -5.96
CA LYS A 275 -10.92 3.13 -4.99
C LYS A 275 -10.82 2.06 -3.91
N PHE A 276 -9.80 1.23 -4.00
CA PHE A 276 -9.52 0.17 -3.03
C PHE A 276 -8.69 0.71 -1.88
N TYR A 277 -9.34 0.96 -0.75
CA TYR A 277 -8.66 1.39 0.45
C TYR A 277 -7.97 0.20 1.10
N LEU A 278 -6.68 0.38 1.41
CA LEU A 278 -5.95 -0.53 2.27
C LEU A 278 -6.57 -0.39 3.68
N ARG A 279 -6.88 -1.52 4.32
CA ARG A 279 -7.57 -1.54 5.62
C ARG A 279 -6.73 -2.23 6.68
N THR A 280 -6.42 -3.49 6.42
CA THR A 280 -5.71 -4.34 7.37
C THR A 280 -4.73 -5.18 6.60
N LEU A 281 -3.48 -5.16 7.03
CA LEU A 281 -2.39 -5.90 6.44
C LEU A 281 -1.73 -6.74 7.53
N TYR A 282 -1.14 -7.85 7.13
CA TYR A 282 -0.33 -8.68 7.99
C TYR A 282 1.02 -8.92 7.34
N THR A 283 2.06 -8.89 8.17
CA THR A 283 3.41 -9.29 7.77
C THR A 283 3.76 -10.63 8.39
N LEU A 284 4.30 -11.56 7.61
CA LEU A 284 4.69 -12.91 8.00
C LEU A 284 6.11 -13.21 7.46
N PRO A 285 7.13 -12.49 7.93
CA PRO A 285 8.50 -12.63 7.44
C PRO A 285 9.05 -14.03 7.69
N GLY A 286 9.87 -14.54 6.77
CA GLY A 286 10.59 -15.81 6.92
C GLY A 286 9.75 -17.08 6.81
N ARG A 287 8.51 -16.99 6.30
CA ARG A 287 7.68 -18.19 6.10
C ARG A 287 8.15 -19.00 4.92
N LYS A 288 8.16 -20.32 5.12
CA LYS A 288 8.60 -21.31 4.13
C LYS A 288 7.77 -22.58 4.19
N LYS A 289 7.76 -23.33 3.09
CA LYS A 289 7.26 -24.71 3.00
C LYS A 289 8.33 -25.57 2.35
N GLY A 290 9.04 -26.36 3.16
CA GLY A 290 10.29 -26.99 2.72
C GLY A 290 11.29 -25.90 2.34
N ASP A 291 11.79 -25.93 1.11
CA ASP A 291 12.74 -24.94 0.59
C ASP A 291 12.07 -23.72 -0.08
N GLY A 292 10.77 -23.80 -0.40
CA GLY A 292 10.03 -22.72 -1.05
C GLY A 292 9.61 -21.63 -0.07
N ALA A 293 9.69 -20.37 -0.49
CA ALA A 293 9.23 -19.25 0.33
C ALA A 293 7.70 -19.15 0.30
N ILE A 294 7.13 -18.39 1.23
CA ILE A 294 5.72 -18.01 1.21
C ILE A 294 5.67 -16.47 1.29
N PRO A 295 4.82 -15.79 0.50
CA PRO A 295 4.72 -14.34 0.54
C PRO A 295 4.53 -13.79 1.95
N SER A 296 5.38 -12.83 2.33
CA SER A 296 5.35 -12.27 3.69
C SER A 296 4.30 -11.19 3.87
N PHE A 297 3.71 -10.64 2.80
CA PHE A 297 2.80 -9.51 2.89
C PHE A 297 1.41 -9.87 2.41
N ILE A 298 0.42 -9.76 3.31
CA ILE A 298 -0.97 -10.07 3.01
C ILE A 298 -1.82 -8.86 3.35
N MET A 299 -2.69 -8.46 2.43
CA MET A 299 -3.54 -7.31 2.62
C MET A 299 -5.02 -7.63 2.41
N ARG A 300 -5.86 -6.93 3.16
CA ARG A 300 -7.29 -6.81 2.91
C ARG A 300 -7.55 -5.39 2.43
N ILE A 301 -8.01 -5.29 1.19
CA ILE A 301 -8.42 -4.04 0.55
C ILE A 301 -9.94 -3.99 0.39
N ARG A 302 -10.50 -2.79 0.36
CA ARG A 302 -11.95 -2.60 0.25
C ARG A 302 -12.32 -1.44 -0.66
N ALA A 303 -13.27 -1.69 -1.57
CA ALA A 303 -13.96 -0.67 -2.35
C ALA A 303 -15.47 -0.89 -2.25
N LYS A 304 -16.21 0.10 -1.75
CA LYS A 304 -17.68 0.00 -1.53
C LYS A 304 -18.05 -1.26 -0.70
N LEU A 305 -18.77 -2.22 -1.31
CA LEU A 305 -19.15 -3.51 -0.72
C LEU A 305 -18.13 -4.62 -1.04
N VAL A 306 -17.24 -4.40 -2.00
CA VAL A 306 -16.23 -5.35 -2.42
C VAL A 306 -15.07 -5.32 -1.43
N ASN A 307 -14.79 -6.49 -0.84
CA ASN A 307 -13.60 -6.71 -0.04
C ASN A 307 -12.75 -7.74 -0.78
N VAL A 308 -11.44 -7.54 -0.81
CA VAL A 308 -10.50 -8.48 -1.44
C VAL A 308 -9.38 -8.77 -0.44
N LYS A 309 -8.97 -10.03 -0.37
CA LYS A 309 -7.78 -10.48 0.33
C LYS A 309 -6.73 -10.93 -0.67
N ILE A 310 -5.53 -10.41 -0.55
CA ILE A 310 -4.45 -10.56 -1.52
C ILE A 310 -3.15 -10.87 -0.77
N SER A 311 -2.40 -11.89 -1.20
CA SER A 311 -0.97 -11.98 -0.89
C SER A 311 -0.19 -11.26 -1.98
N VAL A 312 0.85 -10.52 -1.60
CA VAL A 312 1.69 -9.80 -2.57
C VAL A 312 2.85 -10.70 -2.93
N ASP A 313 2.76 -11.25 -4.13
CA ASP A 313 3.69 -12.22 -4.66
C ASP A 313 4.72 -11.50 -5.57
N GLN A 314 4.22 -10.58 -6.42
CA GLN A 314 4.99 -9.66 -7.26
C GLN A 314 4.37 -8.26 -7.21
#